data_AF-A0A2I0IAW8-F1
#
_entry.id   AF-A0A2I0IAW8-F1
#
_cell.length_a   1.000
_cell.length_b   1.000
_cell.length_c   1.000
_cell.angle_alpha   90.00
_cell.angle_beta   90.00
_cell.angle_gamma   90.00
#
_symmetry.space_group_name_H-M   'P 1'
#
loop_
_entity.id
_entity.type
_entity.pdbx_description
1 polymer ?
#
loop_
_entity_poly.entity_id
_entity_poly.type
_entity_poly.pdbx_seq_one_letter_code
_entity_poly.pdbx_strand_id
1 'polypeptide(L)'
;MPIETFRPWIKNAKWPMFMFNTRPAKNDPCETPHWFFFESIESENKDVYVTTYTRAEKRRLSPCSLGGNHSADRINRVQVFSPAKTRLKPYKSERENSKNPNPK
;
A
#
# COMPACT_ATOMS: atom_id res chain seq x y z
N MET A 1 -20.39 -0.68 7.19
CA MET A 1 -20.30 -1.95 6.45
C MET A 1 -18.85 -2.18 6.09
N PRO A 2 -18.25 -3.35 6.39
CA PRO A 2 -16.87 -3.65 6.01
C PRO A 2 -16.72 -3.58 4.49
N ILE A 3 -15.59 -3.07 4.02
CA ILE A 3 -15.23 -3.19 2.61
C ILE A 3 -14.90 -4.67 2.41
N GLU A 4 -15.82 -5.44 1.83
CA GLU A 4 -15.49 -6.73 1.25
C GLU A 4 -14.30 -6.50 0.31
N THR A 5 -13.23 -7.26 0.47
CA THR A 5 -11.97 -7.06 -0.27
C THR A 5 -11.88 -7.90 -1.54
N PHE A 6 -12.82 -8.83 -1.73
CA PHE A 6 -12.81 -9.77 -2.85
C PHE A 6 -14.21 -9.97 -3.42
N ARG A 7 -14.34 -9.95 -4.76
CA ARG A 7 -15.53 -10.40 -5.49
C ARG A 7 -15.14 -11.39 -6.58
N PRO A 8 -16.00 -12.39 -6.86
CA PRO A 8 -15.74 -13.33 -7.94
C PRO A 8 -15.83 -12.63 -9.31
N TRP A 9 -14.94 -12.99 -10.22
CA TRP A 9 -14.84 -12.39 -11.58
C TRP A 9 -16.10 -12.65 -12.45
N ILE A 10 -16.79 -13.78 -12.26
CA ILE A 10 -18.04 -14.14 -12.96
C ILE A 10 -19.10 -14.56 -11.93
N LYS A 11 -20.37 -14.22 -12.20
CA LYS A 11 -21.52 -14.66 -11.40
C LYS A 11 -21.54 -16.19 -11.37
N ASN A 12 -21.46 -16.80 -10.18
CA ASN A 12 -21.44 -18.24 -9.95
C ASN A 12 -20.11 -18.98 -10.23
N ALA A 13 -18.96 -18.29 -10.24
CA ALA A 13 -17.66 -18.96 -10.35
C ALA A 13 -17.40 -19.92 -9.16
N LYS A 14 -17.19 -21.21 -9.44
CA LYS A 14 -16.70 -22.19 -8.47
C LYS A 14 -15.17 -22.14 -8.43
N TRP A 15 -14.60 -21.51 -7.40
CA TRP A 15 -13.21 -21.68 -6.89
C TRP A 15 -11.99 -21.56 -7.85
N PRO A 16 -10.94 -20.78 -7.53
CA PRO A 16 -10.90 -19.46 -6.92
C PRO A 16 -10.50 -18.42 -8.00
N MET A 17 -11.49 -17.82 -8.66
CA MET A 17 -11.27 -16.64 -9.51
C MET A 17 -11.60 -15.38 -8.69
N PHE A 18 -10.81 -15.16 -7.63
CA PHE A 18 -10.91 -13.95 -6.82
C PHE A 18 -10.12 -12.83 -7.49
N MET A 19 -10.75 -11.67 -7.66
CA MET A 19 -10.03 -10.44 -7.95
C MET A 19 -10.18 -9.51 -6.76
N PHE A 20 -9.12 -8.73 -6.49
CA PHE A 20 -9.20 -7.63 -5.55
C PHE A 20 -10.40 -6.76 -5.94
N ASN A 21 -11.20 -6.37 -4.95
CA ASN A 21 -12.22 -5.35 -5.15
C ASN A 21 -11.50 -4.05 -5.47
N THR A 22 -11.27 -3.81 -6.76
CA THR A 22 -10.90 -2.50 -7.24
C THR A 22 -12.12 -1.61 -7.02
N ARG A 23 -11.90 -0.42 -6.43
CA ARG A 23 -12.96 0.56 -6.28
C ARG A 23 -13.56 0.80 -7.67
N PRO A 24 -14.89 0.72 -7.86
CA PRO A 24 -15.50 0.98 -9.16
C PRO A 24 -15.04 2.36 -9.64
N ALA A 25 -14.62 2.45 -10.90
CA ALA A 25 -14.30 3.73 -11.53
C ALA A 25 -15.61 4.50 -11.76
N LYS A 26 -16.11 5.15 -10.70
CA LYS A 26 -17.22 6.09 -10.80
C LYS A 26 -16.72 7.40 -11.39
N ASN A 27 -17.55 8.09 -12.17
CA ASN A 27 -17.31 9.45 -12.65
C ASN A 27 -17.63 10.51 -11.58
N ASP A 28 -17.35 10.21 -10.31
CA ASP A 28 -17.59 11.13 -9.20
C ASP A 28 -16.25 11.78 -8.79
N PRO A 29 -16.12 13.11 -8.93
CA PRO A 29 -14.93 13.84 -8.54
C PRO A 29 -14.35 13.53 -7.16
N CYS A 30 -15.20 13.22 -6.19
CA CYS A 30 -14.83 12.98 -4.80
C CYS A 30 -14.47 11.52 -4.52
N GLU A 31 -14.90 10.58 -5.38
CA GLU A 31 -14.61 9.17 -5.24
C GLU A 31 -13.48 8.69 -6.17
N THR A 32 -13.28 9.32 -7.33
CA THR A 32 -12.27 8.89 -8.30
C THR A 32 -10.85 9.24 -7.81
N PRO A 33 -9.96 8.25 -7.61
CA PRO A 33 -8.59 8.50 -7.19
C PRO A 33 -7.71 9.04 -8.34
N HIS A 34 -6.56 9.61 -8.00
CA HIS A 34 -5.48 9.81 -8.96
C HIS A 34 -4.61 8.53 -9.03
N TRP A 35 -4.48 7.94 -10.21
CA TRP A 35 -3.67 6.74 -10.39
C TRP A 35 -2.20 7.10 -10.64
N PHE A 36 -1.34 6.55 -9.79
CA PHE A 36 0.11 6.59 -9.94
C PHE A 36 0.61 5.15 -10.14
N PHE A 37 1.47 4.97 -11.12
CA PHE A 37 2.08 3.71 -11.47
C PHE A 37 3.53 3.73 -11.04
N PHE A 38 4.04 2.57 -10.66
CA PHE A 38 5.46 2.41 -10.35
C PHE A 38 6.31 2.80 -11.55
N GLU A 39 7.30 3.67 -11.32
CA GLU A 39 8.27 4.10 -12.32
C GLU A 39 9.63 3.44 -12.05
N SER A 40 10.22 3.69 -10.88
CA SER A 40 11.54 3.19 -10.54
C SER A 40 11.70 2.96 -9.03
N ILE A 41 12.72 2.18 -8.69
CA ILE A 41 13.27 2.12 -7.35
C ILE A 41 14.78 2.32 -7.45
N GLU A 42 15.29 3.31 -6.72
CA GLU A 42 16.69 3.71 -6.76
C GLU A 42 17.26 3.73 -5.34
N SER A 43 18.52 3.33 -5.21
CA SER A 43 19.26 3.49 -3.95
C SER A 43 19.88 4.88 -3.96
N GLU A 44 19.31 5.81 -3.19
CA GLU A 44 19.88 7.16 -3.06
C GLU A 44 21.18 7.11 -2.25
N ASN A 45 21.24 6.24 -1.23
CA ASN A 45 22.40 5.96 -0.39
C ASN A 45 22.34 4.53 0.14
N LYS A 46 23.38 4.06 0.85
CA LYS A 46 23.43 2.71 1.47
C LYS A 46 22.28 2.41 2.45
N ASP A 47 21.53 3.42 2.88
CA ASP A 47 20.52 3.32 3.93
C ASP A 47 19.10 3.64 3.48
N VAL A 48 18.87 4.14 2.25
CA VAL A 48 17.54 4.58 1.78
C VAL A 48 17.29 4.19 0.32
N TYR A 49 16.14 3.54 0.09
CA TYR A 49 15.56 3.36 -1.23
C TYR A 49 14.49 4.42 -1.50
N VAL A 50 14.57 5.03 -2.68
CA VAL A 50 13.58 5.96 -3.20
C VAL A 50 12.76 5.21 -4.24
N THR A 51 11.48 5.01 -3.94
CA THR A 51 10.52 4.45 -4.89
C THR A 51 9.73 5.59 -5.53
N THR A 52 9.83 5.71 -6.84
CA THR A 52 9.15 6.75 -7.62
C THR A 52 7.91 6.17 -8.28
N TYR A 53 6.80 6.89 -8.15
CA TYR A 53 5.54 6.61 -8.83
C TYR A 53 5.11 7.81 -9.66
N THR A 54 4.75 7.56 -10.92
CA THR A 54 4.30 8.60 -11.86
C THR A 54 2.86 8.44 -12.23
N ARG A 55 2.18 9.56 -12.45
CA ARG A 55 0.80 9.56 -12.94
C ARG A 55 0.75 9.12 -14.41
N ALA A 56 0.01 8.06 -14.71
CA ALA A 56 -0.17 7.61 -16.10
C ALA A 56 -1.11 8.52 -16.90
N GLU A 57 -2.26 8.89 -16.33
CA GLU A 57 -3.22 9.76 -17.01
C GLU A 57 -3.83 10.81 -16.06
N LYS A 58 -4.20 11.95 -16.63
CA LYS A 58 -5.06 12.93 -15.96
C LYS A 58 -6.45 12.34 -15.80
N ARG A 59 -7.07 12.61 -14.65
CA ARG A 59 -8.41 12.13 -14.30
C ARG A 59 -9.53 12.73 -15.16
N ARG A 60 -9.26 13.85 -15.86
CA ARG A 60 -10.21 14.61 -16.71
C ARG A 60 -11.55 14.92 -16.04
N LEU A 61 -11.54 15.09 -14.71
CA LEU A 61 -12.70 15.42 -13.90
C LEU A 61 -12.41 16.70 -13.13
N SER A 62 -13.47 17.45 -12.81
CA SER A 62 -13.36 18.64 -11.97
C SER A 62 -12.85 18.30 -10.56
N PRO A 63 -12.34 19.28 -9.79
CA PRO A 63 -12.06 19.08 -8.37
C PRO A 63 -13.34 18.66 -7.61
N CYS A 64 -13.17 17.98 -6.48
CA CYS A 64 -14.28 17.67 -5.58
C CYS A 64 -14.77 18.94 -4.88
N SER A 65 -16.07 19.26 -4.99
CA SER A 65 -16.65 20.49 -4.42
C SER A 65 -16.58 20.54 -2.89
N LEU A 66 -16.64 19.39 -2.21
CA LEU A 66 -16.49 19.30 -0.75
C LEU A 66 -15.09 19.74 -0.28
N GLY A 67 -14.08 19.67 -1.15
CA GLY A 67 -12.69 19.99 -0.83
C GLY A 67 -12.30 21.44 -1.12
N GLY A 68 -13.26 22.37 -1.25
CA GLY A 68 -12.96 23.79 -1.49
C GLY A 68 -12.30 24.08 -2.84
N ASN A 69 -12.62 23.30 -3.88
CA ASN A 69 -12.01 23.38 -5.22
C ASN A 69 -10.50 23.10 -5.27
N HIS A 70 -9.91 22.51 -4.23
CA HIS A 70 -8.53 22.07 -4.28
C HIS A 70 -8.41 20.78 -5.12
N SER A 71 -7.49 20.79 -6.09
CA SER A 71 -7.18 19.63 -6.91
C SER A 71 -5.72 19.21 -6.78
N ALA A 72 -5.50 17.89 -6.74
CA ALA A 72 -4.20 17.26 -6.85
C ALA A 72 -3.77 17.02 -8.31
N ASP A 73 -4.49 17.56 -9.31
CA ASP A 73 -4.17 17.40 -10.74
C ASP A 73 -2.79 17.97 -11.14
N ARG A 74 -2.16 18.81 -10.32
CA ARG A 74 -0.79 19.27 -10.54
C ARG A 74 0.29 18.25 -10.10
N ILE A 75 -0.08 17.27 -9.28
CA ILE A 75 0.85 16.24 -8.81
C ILE A 75 1.01 15.18 -9.91
N ASN A 76 2.23 15.04 -10.41
CA ASN A 76 2.59 14.07 -11.45
C ASN A 76 3.53 12.97 -10.95
N ARG A 77 4.21 13.19 -9.82
CA ARG A 77 5.22 12.29 -9.25
C ARG A 77 5.05 12.20 -7.73
N VAL A 78 5.17 10.99 -7.21
CA VAL A 78 5.21 10.69 -5.77
C VAL A 78 6.49 9.91 -5.50
N GLN A 79 7.27 10.34 -4.51
CA GLN A 79 8.50 9.66 -4.09
C GLN A 79 8.32 9.15 -2.66
N VAL A 80 8.59 7.87 -2.46
CA VAL A 80 8.51 7.20 -1.16
C VAL A 80 9.91 6.82 -0.73
N PHE A 81 10.35 7.34 0.42
CA PHE A 81 11.66 7.06 1.00
C PHE A 81 11.50 5.95 2.03
N SER A 82 12.19 4.83 1.80
CA SER A 82 12.11 3.65 2.66
C SER A 82 13.52 3.24 3.13
N PRO A 83 13.68 2.75 4.37
CA PRO A 83 14.97 2.27 4.84
C PRO A 83 15.45 1.07 4.03
N ALA A 84 16.72 1.07 3.61
CA ALA A 84 17.34 -0.05 2.89
C ALA A 84 17.62 -1.26 3.79
N LYS A 85 17.69 -1.05 5.10
CA LYS A 85 17.88 -2.11 6.11
C LYS A 85 16.56 -2.39 6.82
N THR A 86 16.07 -3.61 6.72
CA THR A 86 15.02 -4.11 7.62
C THR A 86 15.59 -4.19 9.03
N ARG A 87 14.91 -3.61 10.03
CA ARG A 87 15.20 -3.90 11.44
C ARG A 87 14.79 -5.35 11.70
N LEU A 88 15.69 -6.30 11.48
CA LEU A 88 15.59 -7.63 12.08
C LEU A 88 15.64 -7.42 13.59
N LYS A 89 14.49 -7.43 14.28
CA LYS A 89 14.52 -7.65 15.72
C LYS A 89 14.93 -9.11 15.93
N PRO A 90 16.04 -9.41 16.62
CA PRO A 90 16.27 -10.77 17.05
C PRO A 90 15.13 -11.16 17.97
N TYR A 91 14.38 -12.19 17.60
CA TYR A 91 13.41 -12.83 18.49
C TYR A 91 14.20 -13.38 19.70
N LYS A 92 14.05 -12.77 20.88
CA LYS A 92 14.58 -13.33 22.13
C LYS A 92 13.66 -14.48 22.55
N SER A 93 14.08 -15.72 22.33
CA SER A 93 13.53 -16.87 23.05
C SER A 93 14.20 -16.98 24.41
N GLU A 94 13.53 -16.51 25.46
CA GLU A 94 13.96 -16.71 26.84
C GLU A 94 13.22 -17.96 27.37
N ARG A 95 13.94 -19.08 27.53
CA ARG A 95 13.59 -20.14 28.47
C ARG A 95 14.82 -20.50 29.29
N GLU A 96 14.94 -19.72 30.36
CA GLU A 96 15.44 -20.04 31.69
C GLU A 96 15.96 -21.48 31.90
N ASN A 97 17.28 -21.62 32.04
CA ASN A 97 17.91 -22.78 32.65
C ASN A 97 17.60 -22.76 34.15
N SER A 98 16.67 -23.61 34.59
CA SER A 98 16.48 -23.90 36.01
C SER A 98 17.69 -24.69 36.51
N LYS A 99 18.61 -23.99 37.20
CA LYS A 99 19.55 -24.60 38.13
C LYS A 99 18.74 -25.28 39.24
N ASN A 100 18.89 -26.58 39.42
CA ASN A 100 18.54 -27.23 40.69
C ASN A 100 19.84 -27.67 41.38
N PRO A 101 20.18 -27.13 42.56
CA PRO A 101 21.34 -27.57 43.32
C PRO A 101 21.03 -28.90 44.04
N ASN A 102 21.91 -29.89 43.87
CA ASN A 102 21.90 -31.12 44.68
C ASN A 102 22.06 -30.79 46.18
N PRO A 103 21.28 -31.40 47.07
CA PRO A 103 21.69 -31.66 48.44
C PRO A 103 22.24 -33.08 48.60
N LYS A 104 23.19 -33.19 49.53
CA LYS A 104 23.90 -34.40 49.97
C LYS A 104 23.00 -35.43 50.64
#